data_AF-A0A9Q1R5E6-F1
#
_entry.id   AF-A0A9Q1R5E6-F1
#
_cell.length_a   1.000
_cell.length_b   1.000
_cell.length_c   1.000
_cell.angle_alpha   90.00
_cell.angle_beta   90.00
_cell.angle_gamma   90.00
#
_symmetry.space_group_name_H-M   'P 1'
#
loop_
_entity.id
_entity.type
_entity.pdbx_description
1 polymer ?
#
loop_
_entity_poly.entity_id
_entity_poly.type
_entity_poly.pdbx_seq_one_letter_code
_entity_poly.pdbx_strand_id
1 'polypeptide(L)'
;MAIASQPAKEAAVKKKPPTRERRVVVTGMGVTTPIGHDPHEFYENLLQGVSGISEIEAFDCSQYPTRIAGEIKSFSTDGWIVPKLSKRMDKFMLYMLTVGKKALSDGGITEDMMNELDKRRCGVLIGSAMGGMKVFHDAIEALRISYRKMNPFCVPFATTNMGSAMLAMDLDWEDLLHAEHFHSEILTLQELLGLGIVIAMYLLWVKELVSCFWKNLSMPSKEVQQSMLNF
;
A
#
# COMPACT_ATOMS: atom_id res chain seq x y z
N MET A 1 12.83 -59.21 -18.79
CA MET A 1 12.45 -57.91 -18.20
C MET A 1 13.15 -56.81 -18.98
N ALA A 2 12.42 -56.04 -19.76
CA ALA A 2 12.84 -54.75 -20.29
C ALA A 2 11.56 -53.91 -20.35
N ILE A 3 11.44 -52.94 -19.45
CA ILE A 3 10.31 -52.02 -19.40
C ILE A 3 10.61 -50.92 -20.43
N ALA A 4 9.87 -50.92 -21.54
CA ALA A 4 9.89 -49.83 -22.50
C ALA A 4 9.17 -48.61 -21.91
N SER A 5 9.87 -47.47 -21.88
CA SER A 5 9.33 -46.18 -21.47
C SER A 5 8.30 -45.68 -22.50
N GLN A 6 7.12 -45.28 -22.03
CA GLN A 6 6.18 -44.51 -22.84
C GLN A 6 6.54 -43.01 -22.73
N PRO A 7 6.46 -42.24 -23.83
CA PRO A 7 6.74 -40.81 -23.81
C PRO A 7 5.63 -40.04 -23.08
N ALA A 8 6.03 -38.99 -22.37
CA ALA A 8 5.13 -38.16 -21.56
C ALA A 8 4.06 -37.49 -22.45
N LYS A 9 2.80 -37.54 -22.02
CA LYS A 9 1.71 -36.76 -22.63
C LYS A 9 2.05 -35.28 -22.51
N GLU A 10 2.27 -34.65 -23.65
CA GLU A 10 2.43 -33.21 -23.80
C GLU A 10 1.15 -32.52 -23.30
N ALA A 11 1.28 -31.74 -22.22
CA ALA A 11 0.18 -31.00 -21.64
C ALA A 11 -0.29 -29.95 -22.66
N ALA A 12 -1.50 -30.15 -23.20
CA ALA A 12 -2.11 -29.21 -24.13
C ALA A 12 -2.19 -27.81 -23.50
N VAL A 13 -1.37 -26.90 -24.02
CA VAL A 13 -1.39 -25.48 -23.67
C VAL A 13 -2.76 -24.93 -24.09
N LYS A 14 -3.65 -24.72 -23.11
CA LYS A 14 -4.91 -24.01 -23.32
C LYS A 14 -4.57 -22.58 -23.76
N LYS A 15 -4.75 -22.27 -25.05
CA LYS A 15 -4.62 -20.91 -25.57
C LYS A 15 -5.66 -20.01 -24.91
N LYS A 16 -5.18 -19.04 -24.13
CA LYS A 16 -5.98 -17.96 -23.53
C LYS A 16 -6.70 -17.20 -24.67
N PRO A 17 -8.01 -16.95 -24.55
CA PRO A 17 -8.75 -16.25 -25.60
C PRO A 17 -8.16 -14.84 -25.81
N PRO A 18 -8.19 -14.31 -27.05
CA PRO A 18 -7.65 -12.98 -27.34
C PRO A 18 -8.49 -11.93 -26.63
N THR A 19 -8.03 -11.49 -25.46
CA THR A 19 -8.57 -10.30 -24.82
C THR A 19 -8.24 -9.11 -25.72
N ARG A 20 -9.25 -8.41 -26.25
CA ARG A 20 -9.04 -7.06 -26.80
C ARG A 20 -8.31 -6.27 -25.73
N GLU A 21 -7.04 -5.94 -25.96
CA GLU A 21 -6.21 -5.20 -25.01
C GLU A 21 -6.91 -3.88 -24.70
N ARG A 22 -7.47 -3.77 -23.50
CA ARG A 22 -8.07 -2.52 -23.03
C ARG A 22 -6.95 -1.57 -22.67
N ARG A 23 -6.96 -0.37 -23.25
CA ARG A 23 -6.01 0.68 -22.86
C ARG A 23 -6.37 1.15 -21.46
N VAL A 24 -5.36 1.17 -20.58
CA VAL A 24 -5.46 1.69 -19.22
C VAL A 24 -4.70 3.02 -19.19
N VAL A 25 -5.30 4.01 -18.54
CA VAL A 25 -4.71 5.35 -18.36
C VAL A 25 -4.74 5.70 -16.88
N VAL A 26 -3.73 6.44 -16.44
CA VAL A 26 -3.71 7.03 -15.10
C VAL A 26 -4.43 8.38 -15.19
N THR A 27 -5.51 8.53 -14.44
CA THR A 27 -6.35 9.74 -14.47
C THR A 27 -6.09 10.67 -13.30
N GLY A 28 -5.65 10.13 -12.17
CA GLY A 28 -5.34 10.91 -10.97
C GLY A 28 -4.32 10.20 -10.09
N MET A 29 -3.59 10.99 -9.30
CA MET A 29 -2.53 10.55 -8.41
C MET A 29 -2.71 11.16 -7.02
N GLY A 30 -2.34 10.38 -6.00
CA GLY A 30 -2.27 10.86 -4.63
C GLY A 30 -0.96 10.41 -4.02
N VAL A 31 -0.39 11.23 -3.14
CA VAL A 31 0.83 10.88 -2.43
C VAL A 31 0.79 11.43 -1.01
N THR A 32 1.45 10.75 -0.09
CA THR A 32 1.71 11.23 1.27
C THR A 32 3.03 10.60 1.68
N THR A 33 4.07 11.43 1.75
CA THR A 33 5.45 11.03 1.97
C THR A 33 6.14 11.99 2.93
N PRO A 34 7.32 11.65 3.44
CA PRO A 34 8.12 12.58 4.26
C PRO A 34 8.50 13.89 3.56
N ILE A 35 8.50 13.91 2.22
CA ILE A 35 8.91 15.05 1.40
C ILE A 35 7.75 15.71 0.64
N GLY A 36 6.50 15.40 1.00
CA GLY A 36 5.35 16.05 0.38
C GLY A 36 4.06 15.26 0.54
N HIS A 37 2.95 16.00 0.62
CA HIS A 37 1.59 15.48 0.80
C HIS A 37 0.70 15.65 -0.43
N ASP A 38 1.27 16.18 -1.51
CA ASP A 38 0.66 16.43 -2.81
C ASP A 38 1.61 15.97 -3.93
N PRO A 39 1.12 15.46 -5.09
CA PRO A 39 1.97 14.98 -6.17
C PRO A 39 2.93 16.04 -6.72
N HIS A 40 2.50 17.31 -6.79
CA HIS A 40 3.33 18.39 -7.31
C HIS A 40 4.47 18.72 -6.35
N GLU A 41 4.14 18.95 -5.08
CA GLU A 41 5.13 19.21 -4.02
C GLU A 41 6.14 18.06 -3.93
N PHE A 42 5.65 16.81 -3.90
CA PHE A 42 6.49 15.62 -3.87
C PHE A 42 7.46 15.59 -5.05
N TYR A 43 6.97 15.88 -6.27
CA TYR A 43 7.78 15.86 -7.47
C TYR A 43 8.83 16.98 -7.49
N GLU A 44 8.47 18.20 -7.09
CA GLU A 44 9.43 19.31 -6.98
C GLU A 44 10.53 19.03 -5.96
N ASN A 45 10.17 18.53 -4.78
CA ASN A 45 11.13 18.16 -3.74
C ASN A 45 12.04 17.02 -4.19
N LEU A 46 11.51 16.07 -4.96
CA LEU A 46 12.30 15.00 -5.58
C LEU A 46 13.32 15.56 -6.58
N LEU A 47 12.92 16.51 -7.45
CA LEU A 47 13.81 17.15 -8.40
C LEU A 47 14.90 18.01 -7.73
N GLN A 48 14.58 18.60 -6.59
CA GLN A 48 15.51 19.41 -5.80
C GLN A 48 16.47 18.57 -4.94
N GLY A 49 16.26 17.25 -4.85
CA GLY A 49 17.06 16.37 -3.98
C GLY A 49 16.82 16.65 -2.50
N VAL A 50 15.58 16.95 -2.11
CA VAL A 50 15.21 17.17 -0.72
C VAL A 50 15.18 15.82 0.01
N SER A 51 15.99 15.69 1.06
CA SER A 51 15.97 14.53 1.93
C SER A 51 14.76 14.54 2.85
N GLY A 52 14.04 13.41 2.88
CA GLY A 52 12.97 13.17 3.86
C GLY A 52 13.45 12.51 5.16
N ILE A 53 14.74 12.23 5.28
CA ILE A 53 15.30 11.49 6.41
C ILE A 53 15.63 12.45 7.54
N SER A 54 15.13 12.17 8.74
CA SER A 54 15.42 12.95 9.93
C SER A 54 15.52 12.06 11.16
N GLU A 55 15.86 12.63 12.32
CA GLU A 55 15.79 11.90 13.58
C GLU A 55 14.37 11.42 13.87
N ILE A 56 14.26 10.24 14.47
CA ILE A 56 12.97 9.65 14.86
C ILE A 56 12.37 10.48 16.00
N GLU A 57 11.22 11.10 15.77
CA GLU A 57 10.49 11.90 16.76
C GLU A 57 9.28 11.13 17.34
N ALA A 58 8.86 10.04 16.69
CA ALA A 58 7.67 9.29 17.11
C ALA A 58 7.84 8.55 18.46
N PHE A 59 9.06 8.20 18.87
CA PHE A 59 9.37 7.54 20.14
C PHE A 59 10.83 7.78 20.56
N ASP A 60 11.15 7.53 21.84
CA ASP A 60 12.53 7.61 22.32
C ASP A 60 13.40 6.50 21.73
N CYS A 61 14.25 6.87 20.77
CA CYS A 61 15.16 5.97 20.09
C CYS A 61 16.60 6.00 20.64
N SER A 62 16.85 6.65 21.78
CA SER A 62 18.21 6.88 22.31
C SER A 62 19.05 5.60 22.47
N GLN A 63 18.43 4.48 22.85
CA GLN A 63 19.09 3.19 23.04
C GLN A 63 19.22 2.34 21.76
N TYR A 64 18.67 2.80 20.63
CA TYR A 64 18.64 2.03 19.39
C TYR A 64 19.87 2.31 18.52
N PRO A 65 20.37 1.31 17.77
CA PRO A 65 21.51 1.49 16.86
C PRO A 65 21.18 2.38 15.65
N THR A 66 19.90 2.46 15.26
CA THR A 66 19.40 3.35 14.21
C THR A 66 18.42 4.33 14.82
N ARG A 67 18.63 5.62 14.56
CA ARG A 67 17.90 6.75 15.17
C ARG A 67 17.32 7.73 14.15
N ILE A 68 17.42 7.38 12.87
CA ILE A 68 16.93 8.19 11.75
C ILE A 68 15.87 7.39 10.97
N ALA A 69 14.86 8.09 10.47
CA ALA A 69 13.82 7.54 9.61
C ALA A 69 13.20 8.63 8.72
N GLY A 70 12.56 8.19 7.63
CA GLY A 70 11.68 9.05 6.83
C GLY A 70 10.29 9.09 7.45
N GLU A 71 10.10 9.92 8.47
CA GLU A 71 8.79 10.08 9.11
C GLU A 71 7.89 11.03 8.32
N ILE A 72 6.62 10.64 8.14
CA ILE A 72 5.60 11.55 7.58
C ILE A 72 5.22 12.54 8.68
N LYS A 73 5.83 13.73 8.64
CA LYS A 73 5.56 14.82 9.58
C LYS A 73 4.27 15.54 9.22
N SER A 74 3.53 15.99 10.24
CA SER A 74 2.32 16.83 10.07
C SER A 74 1.20 16.18 9.24
N PHE A 75 1.00 14.86 9.39
CA PHE A 75 -0.12 14.19 8.73
C PHE A 75 -1.47 14.58 9.35
N SER A 76 -2.38 15.12 8.54
CA SER A 76 -3.78 15.37 8.92
C SER A 76 -4.73 14.49 8.10
N THR A 77 -5.74 13.95 8.79
CA THR A 77 -6.88 13.25 8.18
C THR A 77 -8.10 14.13 8.04
N ASP A 78 -8.00 15.42 8.42
CA ASP A 78 -9.13 16.33 8.49
C ASP A 78 -9.72 16.55 7.09
N GLY A 79 -11.04 16.49 7.00
CA GLY A 79 -11.77 16.57 5.73
C GLY A 79 -11.78 15.27 4.91
N TRP A 80 -10.91 14.30 5.20
CA TRP A 80 -10.81 13.05 4.44
C TRP A 80 -11.42 11.85 5.18
N ILE A 81 -11.27 11.78 6.50
CA ILE A 81 -11.71 10.62 7.30
C ILE A 81 -12.56 11.11 8.47
N VAL A 82 -13.64 10.38 8.77
CA VAL A 82 -14.51 10.68 9.91
C VAL A 82 -13.69 10.64 11.23
N PRO A 83 -13.76 11.67 12.09
CA PRO A 83 -12.93 11.76 13.31
C PRO A 83 -13.07 10.59 14.30
N LYS A 84 -14.21 9.90 14.27
CA LYS A 84 -14.44 8.71 15.09
C LYS A 84 -13.62 7.51 14.61
N LEU A 85 -13.43 7.40 13.30
CA LEU A 85 -12.69 6.32 12.67
C LEU A 85 -11.18 6.59 12.76
N SER A 86 -10.76 7.85 12.57
CA SER A 86 -9.34 8.23 12.62
C SER A 86 -8.64 7.88 13.94
N LYS A 87 -9.37 7.91 15.06
CA LYS A 87 -8.85 7.57 16.39
C LYS A 87 -8.63 6.06 16.62
N ARG A 88 -9.24 5.20 15.81
CA ARG A 88 -9.26 3.75 16.03
C ARG A 88 -8.34 2.99 15.07
N MET A 89 -8.08 3.56 13.91
CA MET A 89 -7.28 2.93 12.86
C MET A 89 -5.80 3.13 13.07
N ASP A 90 -5.01 2.21 12.50
CA ASP A 90 -3.57 2.38 12.42
C ASP A 90 -3.20 3.42 11.34
N LYS A 91 -2.05 4.08 11.50
CA LYS A 91 -1.54 5.10 10.58
C LYS A 91 -1.47 4.60 9.14
N PHE A 92 -1.09 3.34 8.91
CA PHE A 92 -0.99 2.81 7.54
C PHE A 92 -2.34 2.84 6.80
N MET A 93 -3.44 2.59 7.50
CA MET A 93 -4.78 2.64 6.92
C MET A 93 -5.20 4.07 6.65
N LEU A 94 -4.90 4.99 7.58
CA LEU A 94 -5.19 6.40 7.41
C LEU A 94 -4.47 6.96 6.18
N TYR A 95 -3.22 6.57 5.96
CA TYR A 95 -2.49 6.93 4.74
C TYR A 95 -3.19 6.42 3.48
N MET A 96 -3.55 5.14 3.44
CA MET A 96 -4.23 4.57 2.27
C MET A 96 -5.57 5.24 1.97
N LEU A 97 -6.38 5.50 2.99
CA LEU A 97 -7.68 6.16 2.85
C LEU A 97 -7.53 7.60 2.36
N THR A 98 -6.70 8.39 3.03
CA THR A 98 -6.48 9.79 2.67
C THR A 98 -5.89 9.90 1.26
N VAL A 99 -4.88 9.10 0.94
CA VAL A 99 -4.23 9.13 -0.38
C VAL A 99 -5.17 8.63 -1.48
N GLY A 100 -5.93 7.56 -1.23
CA GLY A 100 -6.90 7.03 -2.19
C GLY A 100 -7.95 8.08 -2.57
N LYS A 101 -8.49 8.81 -1.58
CA LYS A 101 -9.43 9.90 -1.84
C LYS A 101 -8.79 11.10 -2.54
N LYS A 102 -7.57 11.47 -2.17
CA LYS A 102 -6.80 12.50 -2.88
C LYS A 102 -6.61 12.15 -4.36
N ALA A 103 -6.28 10.89 -4.66
CA ALA A 103 -6.10 10.41 -6.03
C ALA A 103 -7.41 10.47 -6.85
N LEU A 104 -8.56 10.20 -6.23
CA LEU A 104 -9.87 10.36 -6.87
C LEU A 104 -10.19 11.82 -7.16
N SER A 105 -9.92 12.70 -6.19
CA SER A 105 -10.11 14.14 -6.34
C SER A 105 -9.22 14.72 -7.44
N ASP A 106 -7.95 14.31 -7.51
CA ASP A 106 -7.02 14.70 -8.57
C ASP A 106 -7.48 14.18 -9.95
N GLY A 107 -8.06 12.98 -9.97
CA GLY A 107 -8.68 12.39 -11.15
C GLY A 107 -9.98 13.07 -11.61
N GLY A 108 -10.41 14.13 -10.94
CA GLY A 108 -11.64 14.87 -11.26
C GLY A 108 -12.92 14.12 -10.91
N ILE A 109 -12.84 13.05 -10.10
CA ILE A 109 -14.01 12.30 -9.66
C ILE A 109 -14.65 13.06 -8.48
N THR A 110 -15.67 13.86 -8.77
CA THR A 110 -16.47 14.58 -7.77
C THR A 110 -17.51 13.67 -7.11
N GLU A 111 -18.09 14.10 -5.99
CA GLU A 111 -19.18 13.37 -5.32
C GLU A 111 -20.39 13.14 -6.25
N ASP A 112 -20.70 14.08 -7.13
CA ASP A 112 -21.77 13.95 -8.11
C ASP A 112 -21.44 12.84 -9.13
N MET A 113 -20.21 12.83 -9.64
CA MET A 113 -19.75 11.79 -10.55
C MET A 113 -19.68 10.41 -9.88
N MET A 114 -19.32 10.35 -8.60
CA MET A 114 -19.32 9.10 -7.82
C MET A 114 -20.69 8.43 -7.78
N ASN A 115 -21.78 9.21 -7.75
CA ASN A 115 -23.14 8.67 -7.74
C ASN A 115 -23.58 8.11 -9.11
N GLU A 116 -22.99 8.60 -10.20
CA GLU A 116 -23.28 8.16 -11.57
C GLU A 116 -22.44 6.94 -12.01
N LEU A 117 -21.34 6.65 -11.30
CA LEU A 117 -20.46 5.53 -11.60
C LEU A 117 -21.16 4.18 -11.30
N ASP A 118 -20.96 3.21 -12.19
CA ASP A 118 -21.37 1.82 -11.95
C ASP A 118 -20.43 1.20 -10.91
N LYS A 119 -20.88 1.15 -9.65
CA LYS A 119 -20.14 0.63 -8.48
C LYS A 119 -19.61 -0.79 -8.67
N ARG A 120 -20.27 -1.57 -9.52
CA ARG A 120 -19.87 -2.95 -9.90
C ARG A 120 -18.75 -2.98 -10.93
N ARG A 121 -18.20 -1.83 -11.31
CA ARG A 121 -17.06 -1.73 -12.23
C ARG A 121 -15.88 -0.98 -11.62
N CYS A 122 -16.07 -0.43 -10.42
CA CYS A 122 -15.05 0.28 -9.66
C CYS A 122 -14.51 -0.64 -8.58
N GLY A 123 -13.18 -0.69 -8.44
CA GLY A 123 -12.54 -1.53 -7.45
C GLY A 123 -11.29 -0.91 -6.87
N VAL A 124 -10.91 -1.41 -5.68
CA VAL A 124 -9.78 -0.89 -4.91
C VAL A 124 -8.72 -1.97 -4.74
N LEU A 125 -7.53 -1.71 -5.26
CA LEU A 125 -6.37 -2.58 -5.08
C LEU A 125 -5.24 -1.80 -4.40
N ILE A 126 -5.14 -1.93 -3.08
CA ILE A 126 -4.08 -1.33 -2.27
C ILE A 126 -3.55 -2.39 -1.31
N GLY A 127 -2.23 -2.46 -1.20
CA GLY A 127 -1.54 -3.40 -0.31
C GLY A 127 -0.69 -2.70 0.74
N SER A 128 -0.35 -3.46 1.78
CA SER A 128 0.70 -3.12 2.74
C SER A 128 1.51 -4.38 3.02
N ALA A 129 2.82 -4.25 3.22
CA ALA A 129 3.67 -5.41 3.53
C ALA A 129 3.54 -5.83 5.00
N MET A 130 3.58 -4.86 5.92
CA MET A 130 3.61 -5.11 7.37
C MET A 130 2.26 -4.88 8.05
N GLY A 131 1.33 -4.16 7.40
CA GLY A 131 0.03 -3.84 7.98
C GLY A 131 0.14 -2.94 9.22
N GLY A 132 -0.80 -3.11 10.15
CA GLY A 132 -0.95 -2.29 11.36
C GLY A 132 -0.08 -2.76 12.52
N MET A 133 1.24 -2.59 12.41
CA MET A 133 2.19 -3.06 13.44
C MET A 133 2.01 -2.36 14.79
N LYS A 134 1.55 -1.11 14.81
CA LYS A 134 1.30 -0.41 16.08
C LYS A 134 0.10 -1.02 16.80
N VAL A 135 -0.99 -1.26 16.08
CA VAL A 135 -2.18 -1.95 16.64
C VAL A 135 -1.82 -3.33 17.17
N PHE A 136 -0.97 -4.07 16.45
CA PHE A 136 -0.51 -5.37 16.90
C PHE A 136 0.33 -5.29 18.19
N HIS A 137 1.25 -4.34 18.26
CA HIS A 137 2.03 -4.09 19.48
C HIS A 137 1.14 -3.70 20.67
N ASP A 138 0.22 -2.75 20.49
CA ASP A 138 -0.71 -2.30 21.53
C ASP A 138 -1.58 -3.47 22.04
N ALA A 139 -2.00 -4.37 21.14
CA ALA A 139 -2.78 -5.56 21.50
C ALA A 139 -1.99 -6.54 22.36
N ILE A 140 -0.70 -6.75 22.06
CA ILE A 140 0.19 -7.59 22.87
C ILE A 140 0.38 -6.99 24.27
N GLU A 141 0.62 -5.68 24.37
CA GLU A 141 0.75 -5.01 25.68
C GLU A 141 -0.54 -5.10 26.49
N ALA A 142 -1.71 -4.96 25.86
CA ALA A 142 -2.99 -5.15 26.53
C ALA A 142 -3.19 -6.59 27.03
N LEU A 143 -2.77 -7.58 26.22
CA LEU A 143 -2.87 -9.00 26.55
C LEU A 143 -2.02 -9.37 27.77
N ARG A 144 -0.84 -8.73 27.93
CA ARG A 144 0.02 -8.91 29.12
C ARG A 144 -0.68 -8.51 30.42
N ILE A 145 -1.62 -7.57 30.36
CA ILE A 145 -2.43 -7.18 31.52
C ILE A 145 -3.61 -8.14 31.72
N SER A 146 -4.41 -8.37 30.67
CA SER A 146 -5.53 -9.31 30.67
C SER A 146 -6.10 -9.51 29.27
N TYR A 147 -6.55 -10.74 28.95
CA TYR A 147 -7.26 -11.03 27.70
C TYR A 147 -8.48 -10.12 27.45
N ARG A 148 -9.16 -9.66 28.51
CA ARG A 148 -10.33 -8.79 28.42
C ARG A 148 -10.01 -7.37 27.97
N LYS A 149 -8.75 -6.95 28.10
CA LYS A 149 -8.31 -5.60 27.70
C LYS A 149 -7.86 -5.52 26.25
N MET A 150 -7.73 -6.65 25.56
CA MET A 150 -7.38 -6.66 24.14
C MET A 150 -8.48 -5.98 23.32
N ASN A 151 -8.09 -5.08 22.43
CA ASN A 151 -9.03 -4.45 21.51
C ASN A 151 -9.60 -5.51 20.55
N PRO A 152 -10.93 -5.72 20.49
CA PRO A 152 -11.53 -6.69 19.57
C PRO A 152 -11.28 -6.35 18.09
N PHE A 153 -10.93 -5.10 17.78
CA PHE A 153 -10.57 -4.66 16.43
C PHE A 153 -9.08 -4.81 16.10
N CYS A 154 -8.28 -5.48 16.95
CA CYS A 154 -6.84 -5.62 16.69
C CYS A 154 -6.55 -6.39 15.41
N VAL A 155 -7.24 -7.50 15.16
CA VAL A 155 -7.03 -8.32 13.95
C VAL A 155 -7.48 -7.54 12.71
N PRO A 156 -8.72 -7.02 12.62
CA PRO A 156 -9.15 -6.22 11.48
C PRO A 156 -8.21 -5.05 11.16
N PHE A 157 -7.74 -4.31 12.15
CA PHE A 157 -6.87 -3.15 11.90
C PHE A 157 -5.40 -3.51 11.72
N ALA A 158 -4.98 -4.73 12.01
CA ALA A 158 -3.62 -5.19 11.73
C ALA A 158 -3.49 -5.77 10.31
N THR A 159 -4.55 -6.34 9.73
CA THR A 159 -4.45 -7.02 8.44
C THR A 159 -4.14 -6.06 7.28
N THR A 160 -3.25 -6.51 6.40
CA THR A 160 -2.69 -5.72 5.29
C THR A 160 -3.73 -5.33 4.24
N ASN A 161 -4.77 -6.15 4.07
CA ASN A 161 -5.87 -5.94 3.15
C ASN A 161 -6.96 -5.01 3.68
N MET A 162 -6.94 -4.64 4.97
CA MET A 162 -8.03 -3.83 5.53
C MET A 162 -8.01 -2.40 4.98
N GLY A 163 -6.85 -1.90 4.55
CA GLY A 163 -6.76 -0.58 3.93
C GLY A 163 -7.56 -0.47 2.63
N SER A 164 -7.46 -1.47 1.74
CA SER A 164 -8.26 -1.50 0.51
C SER A 164 -9.74 -1.72 0.80
N ALA A 165 -10.07 -2.63 1.71
CA ALA A 165 -11.45 -2.91 2.09
C ALA A 165 -12.14 -1.68 2.71
N MET A 166 -11.45 -0.95 3.60
CA MET A 166 -12.01 0.26 4.21
C MET A 166 -12.24 1.37 3.21
N LEU A 167 -11.33 1.55 2.25
CA LEU A 167 -11.53 2.55 1.19
C LEU A 167 -12.69 2.16 0.27
N ALA A 168 -12.82 0.88 -0.12
CA ALA A 168 -13.95 0.41 -0.91
C ALA A 168 -15.29 0.60 -0.17
N MET A 169 -15.34 0.31 1.13
CA MET A 169 -16.54 0.52 1.97
C MET A 169 -16.90 2.00 2.10
N ASP A 170 -15.89 2.86 2.23
CA ASP A 170 -16.12 4.30 2.38
C ASP A 170 -16.57 4.95 1.05
N LEU A 171 -16.15 4.40 -0.09
CA LEU A 171 -16.56 4.82 -1.44
C LEU A 171 -17.83 4.11 -1.97
N ASP A 172 -18.34 3.12 -1.23
CA ASP A 172 -19.45 2.25 -1.63
C ASP A 172 -19.22 1.54 -2.97
N TRP A 173 -18.01 1.00 -3.17
CA TRP A 173 -17.62 0.25 -4.37
C TRP A 173 -17.78 -1.26 -4.17
N GLU A 174 -18.41 -1.92 -5.14
CA GLU A 174 -18.83 -3.32 -5.02
C GLU A 174 -17.85 -4.30 -5.68
N ASP A 175 -17.01 -3.85 -6.61
CA ASP A 175 -16.14 -4.74 -7.38
C ASP A 175 -14.70 -4.79 -6.81
N LEU A 176 -14.11 -5.98 -6.85
CA LEU A 176 -12.76 -6.30 -6.39
C LEU A 176 -12.43 -6.03 -4.90
N LEU A 177 -12.85 -6.95 -4.03
CA LEU A 177 -12.14 -7.29 -2.79
C LEU A 177 -11.24 -8.53 -3.02
N HIS A 178 -10.30 -8.48 -3.97
CA HIS A 178 -9.35 -9.59 -4.16
C HIS A 178 -8.16 -9.42 -3.20
N ALA A 179 -8.32 -9.93 -1.98
CA ALA A 179 -7.29 -9.91 -0.95
C ALA A 179 -6.69 -11.29 -0.61
N GLU A 180 -7.14 -12.39 -1.23
CA GLU A 180 -6.79 -13.74 -0.77
C GLU A 180 -5.59 -14.42 -1.48
N HIS A 181 -4.89 -13.79 -2.43
CA HIS A 181 -3.84 -14.50 -3.19
C HIS A 181 -2.47 -13.80 -3.17
N PHE A 182 -1.90 -13.61 -1.98
CA PHE A 182 -0.55 -13.05 -1.77
C PHE A 182 0.61 -14.01 -2.17
N HIS A 183 0.35 -15.12 -2.87
CA HIS A 183 1.38 -16.09 -3.29
C HIS A 183 1.43 -16.41 -4.78
N SER A 184 0.44 -16.02 -5.60
CA SER A 184 0.39 -16.43 -7.02
C SER A 184 0.41 -15.28 -8.03
N GLU A 185 0.36 -14.02 -7.61
CA GLU A 185 0.05 -12.90 -8.51
C GLU A 185 1.24 -12.03 -8.93
N ILE A 186 2.44 -12.59 -9.07
CA ILE A 186 3.43 -12.00 -10.00
C ILE A 186 3.06 -12.33 -11.47
N LEU A 187 2.14 -13.27 -11.71
CA LEU A 187 1.76 -13.76 -13.04
C LEU A 187 0.39 -13.28 -13.56
N THR A 188 -0.46 -12.66 -12.75
CA THR A 188 -1.85 -12.29 -13.10
C THR A 188 -2.07 -10.80 -13.35
N LEU A 189 -1.00 -10.01 -13.53
CA LEU A 189 -1.09 -8.66 -14.11
C LEU A 189 -1.65 -8.65 -15.56
N GLN A 190 -1.86 -9.83 -16.14
CA GLN A 190 -2.39 -10.03 -17.49
C GLN A 190 -3.85 -10.54 -17.51
N GLU A 191 -4.55 -10.64 -16.37
CA GLU A 191 -5.97 -11.10 -16.31
C GLU A 191 -6.94 -10.04 -15.81
N LEU A 192 -6.47 -9.02 -15.09
CA LEU A 192 -7.33 -7.97 -14.51
C LEU A 192 -7.62 -6.78 -15.44
N LEU A 193 -7.29 -6.86 -16.73
CA LEU A 193 -7.53 -5.81 -17.74
C LEU A 193 -9.00 -5.74 -18.25
N GLY A 194 -9.97 -6.12 -17.42
CA GLY A 194 -11.40 -6.17 -17.80
C GLY A 194 -12.27 -5.05 -17.23
N LEU A 195 -11.87 -4.43 -16.12
CA LEU A 195 -12.72 -3.53 -15.34
C LEU A 195 -12.18 -2.10 -15.39
N GLY A 196 -13.11 -1.15 -15.56
CA GLY A 196 -12.79 0.23 -15.88
C GLY A 196 -12.29 0.97 -14.64
N ILE A 197 -11.30 1.84 -14.83
CA ILE A 197 -10.72 2.72 -13.81
C ILE A 197 -10.05 1.91 -12.69
N VAL A 198 -8.84 1.44 -12.98
CA VAL A 198 -7.91 0.93 -11.96
C VAL A 198 -6.92 2.05 -11.66
N ILE A 199 -7.00 2.63 -10.46
CA ILE A 199 -5.95 3.51 -9.94
C ILE A 199 -4.74 2.62 -9.62
N ALA A 200 -3.87 2.43 -10.62
CA ALA A 200 -2.66 1.64 -10.51
C ALA A 200 -1.55 2.47 -9.83
N MET A 201 -1.60 2.57 -8.50
CA MET A 201 -0.63 3.38 -7.74
C MET A 201 0.52 2.58 -7.12
N TYR A 202 0.72 1.30 -7.46
CA TYR A 202 1.52 0.41 -6.61
C TYR A 202 2.72 -0.35 -7.21
N LEU A 203 3.06 -0.23 -8.50
CA LEU A 203 4.07 -1.16 -9.08
C LEU A 203 5.45 -0.60 -9.41
N LEU A 204 5.66 0.72 -9.43
CA LEU A 204 7.01 1.26 -9.68
C LEU A 204 7.86 1.33 -8.40
N TRP A 205 7.26 1.65 -7.24
CA TRP A 205 8.03 2.00 -6.05
C TRP A 205 8.65 0.79 -5.33
N VAL A 206 7.96 -0.34 -5.26
CA VAL A 206 8.45 -1.54 -4.52
C VAL A 206 9.67 -2.18 -5.18
N LYS A 207 9.77 -2.18 -6.52
CA LYS A 207 10.94 -2.76 -7.20
C LYS A 207 12.22 -1.96 -6.95
N GLU A 208 12.13 -0.64 -6.93
CA GLU A 208 13.28 0.23 -6.65
C GLU A 208 13.64 0.23 -5.17
N LEU A 209 12.64 0.26 -4.27
CA LEU A 209 12.90 0.21 -2.82
C LEU A 209 13.46 -1.13 -2.37
N VAL A 210 12.97 -2.26 -2.87
CA VAL A 210 13.51 -3.58 -2.50
C VAL A 210 14.92 -3.76 -3.07
N SER A 211 15.19 -3.24 -4.26
CA SER A 211 16.54 -3.22 -4.86
C SER A 211 17.51 -2.32 -4.08
N CYS A 212 17.07 -1.13 -3.67
CA CYS A 212 17.86 -0.22 -2.82
C CYS A 212 18.05 -0.77 -1.41
N PHE A 213 17.03 -1.38 -0.82
CA PHE A 213 17.08 -2.00 0.50
C PHE A 213 18.04 -3.20 0.53
N TRP A 214 18.02 -4.05 -0.50
CA TRP A 214 18.96 -5.18 -0.62
C TRP A 214 20.40 -4.74 -0.93
N LYS A 215 20.61 -3.68 -1.74
CA LYS A 215 21.95 -3.13 -1.98
C LYS A 215 22.54 -2.45 -0.74
N ASN A 216 21.71 -1.87 0.12
CA ASN A 216 22.16 -1.18 1.34
C ASN A 216 22.35 -2.14 2.54
N LEU A 217 21.72 -3.30 2.55
CA LEU A 217 21.93 -4.34 3.56
C LEU A 217 23.34 -4.95 3.56
N SER A 218 24.10 -4.76 2.47
CA SER A 218 25.51 -5.18 2.39
C SER A 218 26.53 -4.15 2.88
N MET A 219 26.11 -2.94 3.29
CA MET A 219 27.02 -1.89 3.77
C MET A 219 27.05 -1.78 5.30
N PRO A 220 28.22 -1.49 5.91
CA PRO A 220 28.33 -1.29 7.35
C PRO A 220 27.51 -0.07 7.81
N SER A 221 26.88 -0.18 8.99
CA SER A 221 25.81 0.72 9.46
C SER A 221 26.15 2.22 9.50
N LYS A 222 27.43 2.58 9.65
CA LYS A 222 27.88 3.98 9.66
C LYS A 222 27.91 4.61 8.27
N GLU A 223 28.21 3.83 7.23
CA GLU A 223 28.26 4.33 5.84
C GLU A 223 26.86 4.50 5.26
N VAL A 224 25.91 3.62 5.62
CA VAL A 224 24.49 3.75 5.26
C VAL A 224 23.88 5.00 5.88
N GLN A 225 24.17 5.29 7.16
CA GLN A 225 23.68 6.48 7.84
C GLN A 225 24.22 7.77 7.19
N GLN A 226 25.51 7.80 6.84
CA GLN A 226 26.12 8.96 6.18
C GLN A 226 25.62 9.15 4.75
N SER A 227 25.39 8.08 3.99
CA SER A 227 24.87 8.18 2.62
C SER A 227 23.40 8.60 2.60
N MET A 228 22.58 8.15 3.56
CA MET A 228 21.17 8.52 3.66
C MET A 228 20.94 9.96 4.13
N LEU A 229 21.91 10.58 4.80
CA LEU A 229 21.86 12.00 5.18
C LEU A 229 22.30 12.94 4.06
N ASN A 230 23.07 12.43 3.09
CA ASN A 230 23.58 13.19 1.95
C ASN A 230 22.69 13.09 0.71
N PHE A 231 21.64 12.27 0.75
CA PHE A 231 20.54 12.17 -0.21
C PHE A 231 19.29 12.78 0.42
#